data_AF-A0A5M7B946-F1
#
_entry.id   AF-A0A5M7B946-F1
#
_cell.length_a   1.000
_cell.length_b   1.000
_cell.length_c   1.000
_cell.angle_alpha   90.00
_cell.angle_beta   90.00
_cell.angle_gamma   90.00
#
_symmetry.space_group_name_H-M   'P 1'
#
loop_
_entity.id
_entity.type
_entity.pdbx_description
1 polymer ?
#
loop_
_entity_poly.entity_id
_entity_poly.type
_entity_poly.pdbx_seq_one_letter_code
_entity_poly.pdbx_strand_id
1 'polypeptide(L)' 'MPAPHPETGVFERHAFHGRRWEGQPSDVAACGTEVAMAVPSEMDWRTAPTCMRCNEFLKNRRTAP' A
#
# COMPACT_ATOMS: atom_id res chain seq x y z
N MET A 1 0.24 -3.59 -2.17
CA MET A 1 -1.11 -4.16 -2.35
C MET A 1 -2.08 -3.01 -2.60
N PRO A 2 -3.04 -3.14 -3.52
CA PRO A 2 -4.17 -2.22 -3.63
C PRO A 2 -4.94 -2.16 -2.32
N ALA A 3 -5.14 -0.98 -1.78
CA ALA A 3 -5.98 -0.71 -0.64
C ALA A 3 -6.67 0.65 -0.84
N PRO A 4 -7.90 0.84 -0.32
CA PRO A 4 -8.59 2.12 -0.44
C PRO A 4 -7.88 3.17 0.40
N HIS A 5 -7.61 4.34 -0.18
CA HIS A 5 -7.13 5.50 0.57
C HIS A 5 -8.25 5.97 1.52
N PRO A 6 -7.97 6.19 2.82
CA PRO A 6 -9.00 6.41 3.83
C PRO A 6 -9.83 7.68 3.59
N GLU A 7 -9.25 8.70 2.95
CA GLU A 7 -9.94 9.97 2.70
C GLU A 7 -10.71 10.01 1.37
N THR A 8 -10.22 9.32 0.34
CA THR A 8 -10.76 9.44 -1.02
C THR A 8 -11.57 8.21 -1.44
N GLY A 9 -11.40 7.08 -0.74
CA GLY A 9 -11.98 5.79 -1.09
C GLY A 9 -11.42 5.17 -2.38
N VAL A 10 -10.53 5.87 -3.09
CA VAL A 10 -9.89 5.38 -4.31
C VAL A 10 -8.85 4.34 -3.95
N PHE A 11 -8.83 3.24 -4.69
CA PHE A 11 -7.81 2.20 -4.51
C PHE A 11 -6.45 2.68 -5.01
N GLU A 12 -5.44 2.54 -4.17
CA GLU A 12 -4.04 2.76 -4.54
C GLU A 12 -3.19 1.57 -4.11
N ARG A 13 -2.15 1.26 -4.88
CA ARG A 13 -1.15 0.26 -4.50
C ARG A 13 -0.20 0.85 -3.47
N HIS A 14 -0.43 0.51 -2.21
CA HIS A 14 0.44 0.84 -1.09
C HIS A 14 1.58 -0.18 -0.92
N ALA A 15 2.70 0.28 -0.39
CA ALA A 15 3.78 -0.58 0.08
C ALA A 15 3.66 -0.79 1.59
N PHE A 16 4.00 -1.98 2.08
CA PHE A 16 3.92 -2.35 3.50
C PHE A 16 5.27 -2.91 3.97
N HIS A 17 5.54 -2.82 5.26
CA HIS A 17 6.73 -3.39 5.87
C HIS A 17 6.57 -4.91 6.07
N GLY A 18 7.64 -5.69 5.92
CA GLY A 18 7.61 -7.15 6.06
C GLY A 18 7.53 -7.91 4.74
N ARG A 19 7.28 -9.23 4.81
CA ARG A 19 7.38 -10.13 3.63
C ARG A 19 6.06 -10.34 2.90
N ARG A 20 4.93 -10.34 3.61
CA ARG A 20 3.59 -10.55 3.05
C ARG A 20 2.50 -10.13 4.03
N TRP A 21 1.32 -9.87 3.50
CA TRP A 21 0.11 -9.74 4.31
C TRP A 21 -0.30 -11.09 4.89
N GLU A 22 -0.63 -11.13 6.18
CA GLU A 22 -0.96 -12.36 6.93
C GLU A 22 -2.44 -12.42 7.37
N GLY A 23 -3.30 -11.62 6.74
CA GLY A 23 -4.74 -11.61 7.03
C GLY A 23 -5.19 -10.59 8.09
N GLN A 24 -4.32 -9.64 8.46
CA GLN A 24 -4.69 -8.53 9.34
C GLN A 24 -5.77 -7.64 8.69
N PRO A 25 -6.72 -7.05 9.44
CA PRO A 25 -7.81 -6.26 8.89
C PRO A 25 -7.41 -4.82 8.50
N SER A 26 -6.35 -4.28 9.11
CA SER A 26 -5.71 -3.03 8.74
C SER A 26 -4.20 -3.17 8.87
N ASP A 27 -3.45 -2.28 8.19
CA ASP A 27 -2.00 -2.15 8.36
C ASP A 27 -1.56 -0.74 8.00
N VAL A 28 -0.36 -0.36 8.47
CA VAL A 28 0.26 0.93 8.19
C VAL A 28 1.16 0.79 6.98
N ALA A 29 0.78 1.49 5.90
CA ALA A 29 1.59 1.58 4.71
C ALA A 29 2.90 2.35 4.97
N ALA A 30 3.89 2.15 4.11
CA ALA A 30 5.19 2.82 4.18
C ALA A 30 5.09 4.36 4.13
N CYS A 31 3.98 4.91 3.61
CA CYS A 31 3.70 6.35 3.63
C CYS A 31 3.16 6.86 4.98
N GLY A 32 2.95 5.97 5.96
CA GLY A 32 2.38 6.27 7.28
C GLY A 32 0.85 6.23 7.34
N THR A 33 0.17 5.94 6.23
CA THR A 33 -1.29 5.84 6.18
C THR A 33 -1.73 4.47 6.69
N GLU A 34 -2.62 4.45 7.69
CA GLU A 34 -3.34 3.23 8.06
C GLU A 34 -4.46 2.98 7.03
N VAL A 35 -4.48 1.78 6.46
CA VAL A 35 -5.44 1.40 5.42
C VAL A 35 -6.14 0.10 5.79
N ALA A 36 -7.39 -0.04 5.35
CA ALA A 36 -8.10 -1.31 5.42
C ALA A 36 -7.43 -2.32 4.47
N MET A 37 -7.12 -3.50 5.00
CA MET A 37 -6.49 -4.57 4.26
C MET A 37 -7.58 -5.53 3.79
N ALA A 38 -7.85 -5.51 2.49
CA ALA A 38 -8.77 -6.43 1.84
C ALA A 38 -8.00 -7.29 0.84
N VAL A 39 -8.51 -8.50 0.56
CA VAL A 39 -8.03 -9.29 -0.58
C VAL A 39 -8.41 -8.51 -1.84
N PRO A 40 -7.45 -7.93 -2.59
CA PRO A 40 -7.77 -7.16 -3.77
C PRO A 40 -8.19 -8.10 -4.90
N SER A 41 -9.17 -7.69 -5.70
CA SER A 41 -9.51 -8.39 -6.94
C SER A 41 -8.41 -8.23 -7.99
N GLU A 42 -8.42 -9.06 -9.03
CA GLU A 42 -7.51 -8.87 -10.17
C GLU A 42 -7.68 -7.49 -10.81
N MET A 43 -8.91 -6.96 -10.85
CA MET A 43 -9.19 -5.63 -11.38
C MET A 43 -8.53 -4.54 -10.55
N ASP A 44 -8.58 -4.62 -9.22
CA ASP A 44 -7.91 -3.66 -8.34
C ASP A 44 -6.40 -3.66 -8.57
N TRP A 45 -5.81 -4.83 -8.80
CA TRP A 45 -4.38 -4.91 -9.13
C TRP A 45 -4.02 -4.26 -10.46
N ARG A 46 -4.92 -4.33 -11.44
CA ARG A 46 -4.70 -3.80 -12.79
C ARG A 46 -4.93 -2.29 -12.87
N THR A 47 -5.92 -1.77 -12.16
CA THR A 47 -6.37 -0.38 -12.29
C THR A 47 -5.89 0.55 -11.20
N ALA A 48 -5.58 0.04 -10.00
CA ALA A 48 -5.16 0.90 -8.90
C ALA A 48 -3.79 1.54 -9.19
N PRO A 49 -3.70 2.88 -9.22
CA PRO A 49 -2.42 3.57 -9.38
C PRO A 49 -1.48 3.23 -8.22
N THR A 50 -0.18 3.44 -8.42
CA THR A 50 0.78 3.33 -7.32
C THR A 50 0.64 4.51 -6.37
N CYS A 51 0.58 4.26 -5.06
CA CYS A 51 0.62 5.34 -4.07
C CYS A 51 1.95 6.12 -4.20
N MET A 52 1.88 7.39 -4.61
CA MET A 52 3.08 8.19 -4.89
C MET A 52 3.95 8.38 -3.66
N ARG A 53 3.35 8.58 -2.49
CA ARG A 53 4.07 8.73 -1.21
C ARG A 53 4.84 7.46 -0.84
N CYS A 54 4.25 6.29 -1.06
CA CYS A 54 4.95 5.02 -0.86
C CYS A 54 6.13 4.87 -1.82
N ASN A 55 5.93 5.22 -3.10
CA ASN A 55 6.98 5.15 -4.12
C ASN A 55 8.16 6.08 -3.80
N GLU A 56 7.88 7.33 -3.41
CA GLU A 56 8.90 8.29 -3.01
C GLU A 56 9.63 7.86 -1.74
N PHE A 57 8.90 7.39 -0.72
CA PHE A 57 9.49 6.86 0.51
C PHE A 57 10.47 5.73 0.20
N LEU A 58 10.10 4.80 -0.68
CA LEU A 58 10.97 3.68 -1.08
C LEU A 58 12.18 4.13 -1.89
N LYS A 59 12.04 5.09 -2.81
CA LYS A 59 13.17 5.66 -3.57
C LYS A 59 14.16 6.40 -2.67
N ASN A 60 13.67 7.06 -1.63
CA ASN A 60 14.49 7.82 -0.70
C ASN A 60 15.08 6.97 0.43
N ARG A 61 14.54 5.76 0.63
CA ARG A 61 15.17 4.74 1.49
C ARG A 61 16.45 4.28 0.81
N ARG A 62 17.59 4.86 1.22
CA ARG A 62 18.91 4.26 0.96
C ARG A 62 18.84 2.84 1.52
N THR A 63 18.98 1.84 0.64
CA THR A 63 19.32 0.49 1.07
C THR A 63 20.60 0.61 1.90
N ALA A 64 20.51 0.36 3.21
CA ALA A 64 21.71 0.14 3.98
C ALA A 64 22.47 -1.02 3.32
N PRO A 65 23.80 -0.89 3.10
CA PRO A 65 24.60 -1.96 2.51
C PRO A 65 24.54 -3.25 3.34
#